data_AF-N0ANN6-F1
#
_entry.id   AF-N0ANN6-F1
#
_cell.length_a   1.000
_cell.length_b   1.000
_cell.length_c   1.000
_cell.angle_alpha   90.00
_cell.angle_beta   90.00
_cell.angle_gamma   90.00
#
_symmetry.space_group_name_H-M   'P 1'
#
loop_
_entity.id
_entity.type
_entity.pdbx_description
1 polymer ?
#
loop_
_entity_poly.entity_id
_entity_poly.type
_entity_poly.pdbx_seq_one_letter_code
_entity_poly.pdbx_strand_id
1 'polypeptide(L)'
;MSEIINNREQQSLSNTERQEILKKIIKDLHNGKSVDEVKAQFEDAVGSITVQEISQLEQALMEEEGIPVSEVQRLCSVHASIFKGSIEEIHRSDKAEDQPGHPIHTFKLENKEVDMLVNFKLQLHFERFQKEDSEDNVFKLVDDLNLLLDIDKHYSRKENLLFPYLEKYGIYGPTQVMWGIDDHIRDAIKDVKQKLMNYNGEKQFVIDILTFVIREVSEMIFKEENILFPMALSTLTEDEWIKIAHESDEIGFCLTSPAGEWKPERKAIQGEAISDGFIKMETGILSLKQLELMLNHLPVDITFIDKDDVVRYFSHGKERIFARTKAVIGRTVQNCHPPRSVHTVEELLADFKAGRKEDEDFWIKFNDKYIYIRYFAVRDEQGEYIGTLEFTQNISPIQAIEGEKRILSE
;
A
#
# COMPACT_ATOMS: atom_id res chain seq x y z
N MET A 1 31.27 -51.62 -2.16
CA MET A 1 31.40 -50.41 -1.31
C MET A 1 31.13 -49.19 -2.14
N SER A 2 29.98 -48.56 -1.89
CA SER A 2 29.78 -47.11 -1.95
C SER A 2 28.41 -46.91 -1.32
N GLU A 3 28.39 -46.57 -0.04
CA GLU A 3 27.19 -46.22 0.71
C GLU A 3 26.62 -44.92 0.14
N ILE A 4 25.35 -44.96 -0.25
CA ILE A 4 24.60 -43.78 -0.68
C ILE A 4 24.08 -43.14 0.61
N ILE A 5 24.65 -41.99 0.98
CA ILE A 5 24.15 -41.17 2.10
C ILE A 5 22.88 -40.46 1.63
N ASN A 6 21.75 -40.83 2.22
CA ASN A 6 20.42 -40.30 1.92
C ASN A 6 20.16 -39.01 2.72
N ASN A 7 20.57 -37.86 2.18
CA ASN A 7 20.40 -36.55 2.84
C ASN A 7 18.93 -36.13 3.09
N ARG A 8 17.93 -36.82 2.49
CA ARG A 8 16.50 -36.55 2.74
C ARG A 8 16.00 -37.16 4.05
N GLU A 9 16.54 -38.29 4.49
CA GLU A 9 16.17 -38.90 5.77
C GLU A 9 16.75 -38.11 6.96
N GLN A 10 17.96 -37.54 6.84
CA GLN A 10 18.58 -36.75 7.91
C GLN A 10 17.83 -35.44 8.21
N GLN A 11 17.30 -34.75 7.20
CA GLN A 11 16.51 -33.53 7.42
C GLN A 11 15.15 -33.83 8.07
N SER A 12 14.46 -34.90 7.66
CA SER A 12 13.19 -35.30 8.29
C SER A 12 13.37 -35.79 9.72
N LEU A 13 14.46 -36.52 10.01
CA LEU A 13 14.78 -37.00 11.37
C LEU A 13 15.02 -35.83 12.34
N SER A 14 15.71 -34.76 11.90
CA SER A 14 15.99 -33.59 12.73
C SER A 14 14.73 -32.80 13.14
N ASN A 15 13.71 -32.76 12.28
CA ASN A 15 12.46 -32.07 12.58
C ASN A 15 11.58 -32.87 13.55
N THR A 16 11.54 -34.20 13.44
CA THR A 16 10.76 -35.04 14.35
C THR A 16 11.35 -35.06 15.77
N GLU A 17 12.68 -35.17 15.91
CA GLU A 17 13.35 -35.12 17.22
C GLU A 17 13.14 -33.76 17.91
N ARG A 18 13.21 -32.67 17.13
CA ARG A 18 12.96 -31.31 17.62
C ARG A 18 11.50 -31.10 18.07
N GLN A 19 10.54 -31.61 17.30
CA GLN A 19 9.12 -31.56 17.69
C GLN A 19 8.84 -32.32 18.99
N GLU A 20 9.47 -33.48 19.20
CA GLU A 20 9.34 -34.25 20.45
C GLU A 20 9.93 -33.52 21.67
N ILE A 21 11.06 -32.82 21.49
CA ILE A 21 11.65 -32.00 22.57
C ILE A 21 10.72 -30.83 22.93
N LEU A 22 10.15 -30.15 21.93
CA LEU A 22 9.21 -29.04 22.15
C LEU A 22 7.91 -29.50 22.82
N LYS A 23 7.36 -30.64 22.39
CA LYS A 23 6.22 -31.29 23.07
C LYS A 23 6.53 -31.57 24.54
N LYS A 24 7.74 -32.08 24.83
CA LYS A 24 8.17 -32.37 26.21
C LYS A 24 8.25 -31.10 27.06
N ILE A 25 8.82 -30.01 26.54
CA ILE A 25 8.92 -28.73 27.26
C ILE A 25 7.53 -28.17 27.58
N ILE A 26 6.59 -28.28 26.65
CA ILE A 26 5.21 -27.82 26.85
C ILE A 26 4.47 -28.67 27.88
N LYS A 27 4.67 -29.99 27.89
CA LYS A 27 4.15 -30.88 28.95
C LYS A 27 4.73 -30.51 30.32
N ASP A 28 6.02 -30.19 30.36
CA ASP A 28 6.71 -29.80 31.58
C ASP A 28 6.16 -28.49 32.17
N LEU A 29 5.85 -27.50 31.33
CA LEU A 29 5.16 -26.26 31.73
C LEU A 29 3.72 -26.51 32.18
N HIS A 30 2.99 -27.40 31.50
CA HIS A 30 1.63 -27.78 31.88
C HIS A 30 1.60 -28.50 33.24
N ASN A 31 2.61 -29.33 33.53
CA ASN A 31 2.76 -30.05 34.79
C ASN A 31 3.31 -29.19 35.95
N GLY A 32 3.46 -27.86 35.75
CA GLY A 32 3.75 -26.91 36.81
C GLY A 32 5.23 -26.57 37.02
N LYS A 33 6.12 -26.94 36.09
CA LYS A 33 7.49 -26.40 36.10
C LYS A 33 7.47 -24.92 35.74
N SER A 34 8.39 -24.17 36.33
CA SER A 34 8.54 -22.75 36.07
C SER A 34 9.23 -22.49 34.73
N VAL A 35 8.96 -21.33 34.16
CA VAL A 35 9.55 -20.87 32.89
C VAL A 35 11.09 -20.88 32.94
N ASP A 36 11.67 -20.50 34.07
CA ASP A 36 13.13 -20.42 34.25
C ASP A 36 13.81 -21.80 34.23
N GLU A 37 13.10 -22.86 34.64
CA GLU A 37 13.62 -24.24 34.68
C GLU A 37 13.68 -24.90 33.30
N VAL A 38 12.77 -24.51 32.40
CA VAL A 38 12.70 -25.05 31.04
C VAL A 38 13.41 -24.17 30.01
N LYS A 39 13.77 -22.93 30.37
CA LYS A 39 14.36 -21.93 29.47
C LYS A 39 15.63 -22.42 28.77
N ALA A 40 16.56 -23.06 29.50
CA ALA A 40 17.80 -23.56 28.92
C ALA A 40 17.57 -24.75 27.94
N GLN A 41 16.59 -25.60 28.21
CA GLN A 41 16.21 -26.70 27.30
C GLN A 41 15.46 -26.18 26.08
N PHE A 42 14.71 -25.10 26.25
CA PHE A 42 14.01 -24.40 25.18
C PHE A 42 15.00 -23.70 24.25
N GLU A 43 15.97 -22.95 24.77
CA GLU A 43 16.98 -22.26 23.95
C GLU A 43 17.86 -23.22 23.15
N ASP A 44 18.18 -24.41 23.68
CA ASP A 44 18.97 -25.43 22.98
C ASP A 44 18.17 -26.16 21.87
N ALA A 45 16.84 -26.25 22.02
CA ALA A 45 15.94 -26.91 21.06
C ALA A 45 15.34 -25.95 20.00
N VAL A 46 15.23 -24.66 20.34
CA VAL A 46 14.57 -23.62 19.56
C VAL A 46 15.61 -22.78 18.84
N GLY A 47 16.20 -23.34 17.78
CA GLY A 47 16.73 -22.50 16.69
C GLY A 47 15.62 -21.66 16.03
N SER A 48 15.80 -21.17 14.80
CA SER A 48 14.74 -20.48 14.06
C SER A 48 13.50 -21.39 13.93
N ILE A 49 12.41 -21.06 14.61
CA ILE A 49 11.10 -21.71 14.46
C ILE A 49 10.24 -20.83 13.56
N THR A 50 9.59 -21.46 12.58
CA THR A 50 8.64 -20.79 11.69
C THR A 50 7.23 -20.82 12.28
N VAL A 51 6.38 -19.87 11.86
CA VAL A 51 4.96 -19.82 12.28
C VAL A 51 4.22 -21.12 11.94
N GLN A 52 4.56 -21.75 10.80
CA GLN A 52 3.99 -23.04 10.40
C GLN A 52 4.36 -24.18 11.35
N GLU A 53 5.58 -24.20 11.88
CA GLU A 53 6.01 -25.20 12.86
C GLU A 53 5.30 -25.02 14.21
N ILE A 54 5.01 -23.77 14.61
CA ILE A 54 4.26 -23.47 15.83
C ILE A 54 2.82 -23.97 15.71
N SER A 55 2.14 -23.67 14.60
CA SER A 55 0.75 -24.13 14.39
C SER A 55 0.64 -25.66 14.30
N GLN A 56 1.62 -26.33 13.69
CA GLN A 56 1.66 -27.80 13.65
C GLN A 56 1.87 -28.41 15.04
N LEU A 57 2.72 -27.80 15.86
CA LEU A 57 2.95 -28.23 17.23
C LEU A 57 1.70 -28.05 18.10
N GLU A 58 1.04 -26.90 18.00
CA GLU A 58 -0.22 -26.61 18.71
C GLU A 58 -1.31 -27.61 18.35
N GLN A 59 -1.44 -27.93 17.07
CA GLN A 59 -2.41 -28.91 16.60
C GLN A 59 -2.08 -30.33 17.08
N ALA A 60 -0.81 -30.74 17.05
CA ALA A 60 -0.39 -32.04 17.58
C ALA A 60 -0.65 -32.16 19.10
N LEU A 61 -0.46 -31.09 19.87
CA LEU A 61 -0.74 -31.07 21.31
C LEU A 61 -2.24 -31.17 21.63
N MET A 62 -3.09 -30.63 20.77
CA MET A 62 -4.54 -30.77 20.90
C MET A 62 -5.01 -32.18 20.54
N GLU A 63 -4.51 -32.74 19.45
CA GLU A 63 -4.98 -34.00 18.87
C GLU A 63 -4.39 -35.24 19.55
N GLU A 64 -3.08 -35.25 19.83
CA GLU A 64 -2.37 -36.42 20.37
C GLU A 64 -2.36 -36.46 21.89
N GLU A 65 -2.27 -35.30 22.54
CA GLU A 65 -2.06 -35.16 23.99
C GLU A 65 -3.31 -34.67 24.73
N GLY A 66 -4.38 -34.32 23.99
CA GLY A 66 -5.69 -33.95 24.56
C GLY A 66 -5.68 -32.64 25.35
N ILE A 67 -4.72 -31.74 25.10
CA ILE A 67 -4.60 -30.47 25.81
C ILE A 67 -5.74 -29.52 25.36
N PRO A 68 -6.52 -28.93 26.27
CA PRO A 68 -7.61 -28.02 25.91
C PRO A 68 -7.12 -26.75 25.19
N VAL A 69 -7.91 -26.25 24.24
CA VAL A 69 -7.62 -25.02 23.48
C VAL A 69 -7.29 -23.82 24.37
N SER A 70 -8.00 -23.66 25.49
CA SER A 70 -7.76 -22.58 26.45
C SER A 70 -6.39 -22.66 27.13
N GLU A 71 -5.85 -23.87 27.28
CA GLU A 71 -4.53 -24.10 27.85
C GLU A 71 -3.42 -23.90 26.81
N VAL A 72 -3.67 -24.29 25.55
CA VAL A 72 -2.78 -23.95 24.42
C VAL A 72 -2.67 -22.42 24.29
N GLN A 73 -3.78 -21.69 24.37
CA GLN A 73 -3.81 -20.22 24.36
C GLN A 73 -3.07 -19.60 25.57
N ARG A 74 -3.17 -20.20 26.76
CA ARG A 74 -2.41 -19.78 27.94
C ARG A 74 -0.91 -19.98 27.71
N LEU A 75 -0.51 -21.11 27.12
CA LEU A 75 0.88 -21.38 26.76
C LEU A 75 1.41 -20.38 25.71
N CYS A 76 0.60 -19.94 24.74
CA CYS A 76 0.98 -18.86 23.81
C CYS A 76 1.34 -17.55 24.54
N SER A 77 0.64 -17.21 25.62
CA SER A 77 0.91 -15.99 26.41
C SER A 77 2.22 -16.08 27.20
N VAL A 78 2.55 -17.28 27.70
CA VAL A 78 3.83 -17.57 28.35
C VAL A 78 4.96 -17.58 27.32
N HIS A 79 4.74 -18.15 26.15
CA HIS A 79 5.68 -18.14 25.03
C HIS A 79 6.03 -16.71 24.60
N ALA A 80 5.04 -15.82 24.43
CA ALA A 80 5.30 -14.41 24.08
C ALA A 80 6.22 -13.68 25.08
N SER A 81 6.19 -14.06 26.36
CA SER A 81 7.05 -13.49 27.40
C SER A 81 8.48 -14.04 27.40
N ILE A 82 8.66 -15.33 27.05
CA ILE A 82 9.98 -15.96 26.87
C ILE A 82 10.62 -15.46 25.58
N PHE A 83 9.81 -15.33 24.53
CA PHE A 83 10.19 -14.81 23.24
C PHE A 83 10.52 -13.32 23.27
N LYS A 84 9.89 -12.50 24.12
CA LYS A 84 10.27 -11.08 24.27
C LYS A 84 11.74 -10.86 24.66
N GLY A 85 12.34 -11.77 25.44
CA GLY A 85 13.74 -11.64 25.85
C GLY A 85 14.76 -12.19 24.85
N SER A 86 14.37 -13.14 23.99
CA SER A 86 15.31 -13.84 23.09
C SER A 86 15.01 -13.62 21.59
N ILE A 87 13.84 -13.09 21.23
CA ILE A 87 13.49 -12.72 19.84
C ILE A 87 14.00 -11.30 19.49
N GLU A 88 14.04 -10.37 20.46
CA GLU A 88 14.46 -8.98 20.17
C GLU A 88 15.97 -8.85 19.88
N GLU A 89 16.81 -9.83 20.24
CA GLU A 89 18.28 -9.74 20.04
C GLU A 89 18.90 -10.78 19.08
N ILE A 90 18.17 -11.82 18.63
CA ILE A 90 18.75 -12.90 17.80
C ILE A 90 18.21 -12.91 16.35
N HIS A 91 17.18 -12.12 16.05
CA HIS A 91 16.67 -11.95 14.68
C HIS A 91 16.40 -10.49 14.31
N ARG A 92 17.43 -9.62 14.39
CA ARG A 92 17.56 -8.65 13.29
C ARG A 92 17.97 -9.47 12.08
N SER A 93 16.98 -9.97 11.34
CA SER A 93 17.24 -10.52 10.02
C SER A 93 18.03 -9.46 9.25
N ASP A 94 19.17 -9.84 8.66
CA ASP A 94 19.92 -9.03 7.68
C ASP A 94 19.12 -8.80 6.37
N LYS A 95 17.79 -8.96 6.41
CA LYS A 95 16.89 -8.78 5.29
C LYS A 95 16.58 -7.30 5.13
N ALA A 96 16.69 -6.80 3.91
CA ALA A 96 16.51 -5.39 3.61
C ALA A 96 15.12 -4.88 4.06
N GLU A 97 14.09 -5.72 4.00
CA GLU A 97 12.72 -5.39 4.38
C GLU A 97 12.46 -5.22 5.87
N ASP A 98 13.40 -5.59 6.74
CA ASP A 98 13.31 -5.39 8.19
C ASP A 98 14.11 -4.15 8.63
N GLN A 99 14.80 -3.49 7.69
CA GLN A 99 15.56 -2.27 7.97
C GLN A 99 14.63 -1.05 8.07
N PRO A 100 14.80 -0.21 9.11
CA PRO A 100 14.10 1.06 9.20
C PRO A 100 14.22 1.91 7.94
N GLY A 101 13.08 2.35 7.42
CA GLY A 101 12.98 3.15 6.20
C GLY A 101 12.77 2.36 4.92
N HIS A 102 12.96 1.03 4.91
CA HIS A 102 12.63 0.24 3.73
C HIS A 102 11.12 0.36 3.47
N PRO A 103 10.65 0.44 2.21
CA PRO A 103 9.22 0.60 1.93
C PRO A 103 8.36 -0.49 2.56
N ILE A 104 8.77 -1.76 2.44
CA ILE A 104 8.05 -2.89 3.06
C ILE A 104 8.05 -2.83 4.59
N HIS A 105 9.15 -2.41 5.22
CA HIS A 105 9.18 -2.21 6.67
C HIS A 105 8.11 -1.18 7.08
N THR A 106 8.03 -0.08 6.32
CA THR A 106 7.07 0.98 6.58
C THR A 106 5.63 0.52 6.36
N PHE A 107 5.34 -0.21 5.27
CA PHE A 107 4.01 -0.78 5.05
C PHE A 107 3.59 -1.73 6.20
N LYS A 108 4.49 -2.60 6.68
CA LYS A 108 4.20 -3.48 7.83
C LYS A 108 3.95 -2.71 9.12
N LEU A 109 4.68 -1.63 9.37
CA LEU A 109 4.43 -0.76 10.52
C LEU A 109 3.03 -0.14 10.45
N GLU A 110 2.63 0.35 9.29
CA GLU A 110 1.30 0.92 9.11
C GLU A 110 0.21 -0.14 9.25
N ASN A 111 0.41 -1.33 8.69
CA ASN A 111 -0.53 -2.44 8.86
C ASN A 111 -0.73 -2.80 10.33
N LYS A 112 0.33 -2.76 11.13
CA LYS A 112 0.23 -2.94 12.58
C LYS A 112 -0.61 -1.84 13.24
N GLU A 113 -0.43 -0.57 12.90
CA GLU A 113 -1.22 0.54 13.45
C GLU A 113 -2.69 0.48 13.00
N VAL A 114 -2.94 0.12 11.74
CA VAL A 114 -4.29 -0.09 11.20
C VAL A 114 -4.95 -1.27 11.90
N ASP A 115 -4.26 -2.38 12.10
CA ASP A 115 -4.74 -3.56 12.83
C ASP A 115 -5.12 -3.18 14.28
N MET A 116 -4.25 -2.44 14.98
CA MET A 116 -4.56 -1.94 16.33
C MET A 116 -5.77 -1.00 16.33
N LEU A 117 -5.92 -0.11 15.35
CA LEU A 117 -7.08 0.75 15.25
C LEU A 117 -8.37 -0.05 15.00
N VAL A 118 -8.34 -0.99 14.06
CA VAL A 118 -9.52 -1.74 13.61
C VAL A 118 -9.92 -2.83 14.61
N ASN A 119 -9.00 -3.70 14.98
CA ASN A 119 -9.28 -4.91 15.77
C ASN A 119 -9.27 -4.66 17.29
N PHE A 120 -8.79 -3.51 17.75
CA PHE A 120 -8.87 -3.14 19.17
C PHE A 120 -9.84 -1.98 19.42
N LYS A 121 -9.55 -0.79 18.88
CA LYS A 121 -10.32 0.42 19.22
C LYS A 121 -11.70 0.43 18.56
N LEU A 122 -11.75 0.28 17.24
CA LEU A 122 -13.00 0.27 16.46
C LEU A 122 -13.86 -0.92 16.85
N GLN A 123 -13.28 -2.13 16.97
CA GLN A 123 -13.99 -3.32 17.43
C GLN A 123 -14.63 -3.12 18.82
N LEU A 124 -13.91 -2.53 19.78
CA LEU A 124 -14.45 -2.24 21.12
C LEU A 124 -15.65 -1.27 21.06
N HIS A 125 -15.53 -0.19 20.29
CA HIS A 125 -16.62 0.78 20.15
C HIS A 125 -17.79 0.22 19.35
N PHE A 126 -17.53 -0.64 18.37
CA PHE A 126 -18.52 -1.37 17.62
C PHE A 126 -19.36 -2.30 18.52
N GLU A 127 -18.72 -3.09 19.38
CA GLU A 127 -19.42 -3.97 20.34
C GLU A 127 -20.28 -3.18 21.35
N ARG A 128 -19.81 -1.99 21.75
CA ARG A 128 -20.60 -1.09 22.61
C ARG A 128 -21.81 -0.54 21.89
N PHE A 129 -21.65 -0.09 20.65
CA PHE A 129 -22.74 0.36 19.79
C PHE A 129 -23.77 -0.75 19.54
N GLN A 130 -23.32 -1.99 19.30
CA GLN A 130 -24.21 -3.15 19.15
C GLN A 130 -25.10 -3.36 20.37
N LYS A 131 -24.57 -3.17 21.59
CA LYS A 131 -25.36 -3.23 22.82
C LYS A 131 -26.30 -2.04 22.95
N GLU A 132 -25.80 -0.83 22.70
CA GLU A 132 -26.54 0.42 22.87
C GLU A 132 -26.05 1.48 21.87
N ASP A 133 -26.94 1.98 21.03
CA ASP A 133 -26.66 3.00 20.01
C ASP A 133 -26.81 4.43 20.54
N SER A 134 -26.25 4.67 21.74
CA SER A 134 -26.22 5.98 22.36
C SER A 134 -25.40 6.98 21.54
N GLU A 135 -25.70 8.28 21.69
CA GLU A 135 -24.95 9.34 21.00
C GLU A 135 -23.44 9.25 21.26
N ASP A 136 -23.02 8.94 22.49
CA ASP A 136 -21.61 8.77 22.85
C ASP A 136 -20.93 7.60 22.12
N ASN A 137 -21.63 6.47 21.94
CA ASN A 137 -21.11 5.35 21.16
C ASN A 137 -21.05 5.68 19.66
N VAL A 138 -22.03 6.43 19.13
CA VAL A 138 -22.02 6.93 17.75
C VAL A 138 -20.83 7.86 17.53
N PHE A 139 -20.59 8.83 18.42
CA PHE A 139 -19.46 9.76 18.31
C PHE A 139 -18.11 9.04 18.33
N LYS A 140 -17.94 8.06 19.22
CA LYS A 140 -16.72 7.24 19.28
C LYS A 140 -16.43 6.49 17.98
N LEU A 141 -17.46 5.92 17.36
CA LEU A 141 -17.31 5.27 16.06
C LEU A 141 -16.94 6.28 14.96
N VAL A 142 -17.56 7.47 14.96
CA VAL A 142 -17.20 8.53 14.01
C VAL A 142 -15.74 8.94 14.17
N ASP A 143 -15.24 9.09 15.40
CA ASP A 143 -13.84 9.43 15.69
C ASP A 143 -12.87 8.34 15.21
N ASP A 144 -13.20 7.07 15.42
CA ASP A 144 -12.37 5.96 14.94
C ASP A 144 -12.34 5.89 13.41
N LEU A 145 -13.49 6.06 12.76
CA LEU A 145 -13.59 6.09 11.30
C LEU A 145 -12.89 7.32 10.70
N ASN A 146 -12.92 8.46 11.39
CA ASN A 146 -12.15 9.64 11.01
C ASN A 146 -10.65 9.34 10.95
N LEU A 147 -10.14 8.60 11.94
CA LEU A 147 -8.75 8.19 11.97
C LEU A 147 -8.46 7.11 10.92
N LEU A 148 -9.37 6.15 10.73
CA LEU A 148 -9.20 5.06 9.77
C LEU A 148 -9.19 5.55 8.31
N LEU A 149 -9.81 6.69 8.00
CA LEU A 149 -9.71 7.30 6.67
C LEU A 149 -8.26 7.61 6.23
N ASP A 150 -7.32 7.68 7.16
CA ASP A 150 -5.89 7.85 6.85
C ASP A 150 -5.29 6.65 6.07
N ILE A 151 -5.98 5.50 6.08
CA ILE A 151 -5.65 4.31 5.28
C ILE A 151 -5.54 4.60 3.77
N ASP A 152 -6.18 5.67 3.31
CA ASP A 152 -6.07 6.13 1.92
C ASP A 152 -4.62 6.37 1.49
N LYS A 153 -3.75 6.85 2.38
CA LYS A 153 -2.32 7.05 2.07
C LYS A 153 -1.59 5.73 1.90
N HIS A 154 -1.90 4.75 2.74
CA HIS A 154 -1.32 3.41 2.66
C HIS A 154 -1.65 2.77 1.31
N TYR A 155 -2.94 2.70 0.98
CA TYR A 155 -3.43 2.15 -0.28
C TYR A 155 -2.92 2.96 -1.48
N SER A 156 -2.92 4.28 -1.40
CA SER A 156 -2.40 5.13 -2.48
C SER A 156 -0.94 4.87 -2.81
N ARG A 157 -0.06 4.65 -1.81
CA ARG A 157 1.34 4.28 -2.10
C ARG A 157 1.44 2.87 -2.67
N LYS A 158 0.67 1.91 -2.16
CA LYS A 158 0.63 0.56 -2.71
C LYS A 158 0.24 0.60 -4.20
N GLU A 159 -0.81 1.35 -4.52
CA GLU A 159 -1.38 1.49 -5.88
C GLU A 159 -0.49 2.27 -6.86
N ASN A 160 0.17 3.33 -6.38
CA ASN A 160 0.91 4.28 -7.23
C ASN A 160 2.43 4.12 -7.16
N LEU A 161 2.96 3.40 -6.17
CA LEU A 161 4.39 3.16 -6.03
C LEU A 161 4.76 1.69 -6.11
N LEU A 162 3.94 0.75 -5.63
CA LEU A 162 4.31 -0.66 -5.64
C LEU A 162 3.79 -1.40 -6.88
N PHE A 163 2.49 -1.27 -7.18
CA PHE A 163 1.86 -1.94 -8.33
C PHE A 163 2.51 -1.62 -9.68
N PRO A 164 2.91 -0.37 -10.01
CA PRO A 164 3.51 -0.07 -11.31
C PRO A 164 4.78 -0.87 -11.59
N TYR A 165 5.59 -1.16 -10.56
CA TYR A 165 6.80 -1.98 -10.75
C TYR A 165 6.44 -3.44 -10.92
N LEU A 166 5.52 -4.00 -10.12
CA LEU A 166 5.03 -5.37 -10.31
C LEU A 166 4.47 -5.61 -11.72
N GLU A 167 3.73 -4.64 -12.24
CA GLU A 167 3.15 -4.69 -13.58
C GLU A 167 4.21 -4.66 -14.69
N LYS A 168 5.32 -3.94 -14.50
CA LYS A 168 6.48 -4.00 -15.43
C LYS A 168 7.04 -5.42 -15.57
N TYR A 169 6.91 -6.24 -14.53
CA TYR A 169 7.29 -7.65 -14.52
C TYR A 169 6.15 -8.60 -14.93
N GLY A 170 5.03 -8.08 -15.44
CA GLY A 170 3.92 -8.88 -15.98
C GLY A 170 2.88 -9.31 -14.95
N ILE A 171 2.93 -8.78 -13.72
CA ILE A 171 2.03 -9.14 -12.63
C ILE A 171 0.85 -8.16 -12.57
N TYR A 172 -0.19 -8.42 -13.36
CA TYR A 172 -1.37 -7.53 -13.47
C TYR A 172 -2.58 -7.98 -12.65
N GLY A 173 -2.84 -9.30 -12.56
CA GLY A 173 -4.04 -9.83 -11.92
C GLY A 173 -4.14 -9.46 -10.43
N PRO A 174 -3.12 -9.76 -9.60
CA PRO A 174 -3.13 -9.43 -8.19
C PRO A 174 -3.26 -7.92 -7.91
N THR A 175 -2.59 -7.06 -8.70
CA THR A 175 -2.61 -5.61 -8.49
C THR A 175 -3.99 -5.02 -8.76
N GLN A 176 -4.65 -5.44 -9.84
CA GLN A 176 -6.02 -4.98 -10.17
C GLN A 176 -7.06 -5.45 -9.16
N VAL A 177 -6.99 -6.71 -8.70
CA VAL A 177 -7.93 -7.27 -7.72
C VAL A 177 -7.79 -6.56 -6.37
N MET A 178 -6.56 -6.32 -5.90
CA MET A 178 -6.34 -5.64 -4.63
C MET A 178 -6.82 -4.19 -4.67
N TRP A 179 -6.55 -3.44 -5.75
CA TRP A 179 -7.06 -2.08 -5.91
C TRP A 179 -8.60 -2.04 -5.86
N GLY A 180 -9.27 -2.97 -6.54
CA GLY A 180 -10.74 -3.04 -6.46
C GLY A 180 -11.26 -3.21 -5.04
N ILE A 181 -10.59 -4.03 -4.22
CA ILE A 181 -10.94 -4.21 -2.80
C ILE A 181 -10.62 -2.94 -1.99
N ASP A 182 -9.47 -2.28 -2.24
CA ASP A 182 -9.09 -1.02 -1.58
C ASP A 182 -10.17 0.05 -1.79
N ASP A 183 -10.70 0.17 -3.00
CA ASP A 183 -11.81 1.09 -3.31
C ASP A 183 -13.09 0.74 -2.54
N HIS A 184 -13.46 -0.54 -2.48
CA HIS A 184 -14.63 -0.97 -1.71
C HIS A 184 -14.48 -0.67 -0.22
N ILE A 185 -13.29 -0.86 0.34
CA ILE A 185 -12.98 -0.52 1.74
C ILE A 185 -13.12 0.99 1.95
N ARG A 186 -12.50 1.83 1.09
CA ARG A 186 -12.58 3.29 1.19
C ARG A 186 -14.03 3.80 1.14
N ASP A 187 -14.80 3.30 0.18
CA ASP A 187 -16.20 3.70 -0.01
C ASP A 187 -17.05 3.26 1.19
N ALA A 188 -16.88 2.03 1.67
CA ALA A 188 -17.59 1.53 2.86
C ALA A 188 -17.28 2.34 4.13
N ILE A 189 -16.02 2.72 4.37
CA ILE A 189 -15.63 3.58 5.50
C ILE A 189 -16.34 4.95 5.42
N LYS A 190 -16.36 5.57 4.22
CA LYS A 190 -17.02 6.86 4.00
C LYS A 190 -18.54 6.75 4.22
N ASP A 191 -19.15 5.70 3.70
CA ASP A 191 -20.59 5.46 3.80
C ASP A 191 -21.03 5.27 5.25
N VAL A 192 -20.35 4.42 6.02
CA VAL A 192 -20.72 4.20 7.42
C VAL A 192 -20.48 5.43 8.28
N LYS A 193 -19.40 6.17 8.03
CA LYS A 193 -19.14 7.43 8.71
C LYS A 193 -20.25 8.45 8.42
N GLN A 194 -20.64 8.63 7.16
CA GLN A 194 -21.71 9.55 6.79
C GLN A 194 -23.05 9.15 7.43
N LYS A 195 -23.32 7.84 7.51
CA LYS A 195 -24.52 7.31 8.16
C LYS A 195 -24.52 7.57 9.68
N LEU A 196 -23.39 7.39 10.35
CA LEU A 196 -23.24 7.70 11.78
C LEU A 196 -23.33 9.20 12.07
N MET A 197 -22.79 10.06 11.21
CA MET A 197 -22.91 11.52 11.36
C MET A 197 -24.37 12.01 11.25
N ASN A 198 -25.19 11.29 10.48
CA ASN A 198 -26.62 11.58 10.31
C ASN A 198 -27.48 10.45 10.90
N TYR A 199 -27.07 9.93 12.07
CA TYR A 199 -27.68 8.74 12.62
C TYR A 199 -29.15 8.96 12.98
N ASN A 200 -30.01 8.07 12.49
CA ASN A 200 -31.46 8.16 12.58
C ASN A 200 -32.09 6.89 13.20
N GLY A 201 -31.30 6.07 13.89
CA GLY A 201 -31.75 4.82 14.51
C GLY A 201 -31.69 3.58 13.60
N GLU A 202 -31.15 3.69 12.39
CA GLU A 202 -30.92 2.55 11.49
C GLU A 202 -29.70 1.70 11.92
N LYS A 203 -29.79 1.12 13.11
CA LYS A 203 -28.71 0.40 13.79
C LYS A 203 -28.14 -0.78 12.98
N GLN A 204 -29.02 -1.60 12.40
CA GLN A 204 -28.60 -2.82 11.69
C GLN A 204 -27.73 -2.51 10.47
N PHE A 205 -28.07 -1.46 9.72
CA PHE A 205 -27.31 -1.05 8.55
C PHE A 205 -25.88 -0.64 8.92
N VAL A 206 -25.71 0.11 10.01
CA VAL A 206 -24.39 0.47 10.54
C VAL A 206 -23.61 -0.78 10.96
N ILE A 207 -24.28 -1.72 11.61
CA ILE A 207 -23.65 -2.98 12.05
C ILE A 207 -23.12 -3.78 10.86
N ASP A 208 -23.93 -3.92 9.81
CA ASP A 208 -23.56 -4.70 8.62
C ASP A 208 -22.33 -4.09 7.93
N ILE A 209 -22.29 -2.77 7.75
CA ILE A 209 -21.15 -2.10 7.11
C ILE A 209 -19.90 -2.13 7.99
N LEU A 210 -20.01 -1.89 9.30
CA LEU A 210 -18.84 -1.97 10.20
C LEU A 210 -18.25 -3.39 10.21
N THR A 211 -19.10 -4.42 10.22
CA THR A 211 -18.64 -5.81 10.13
C THR A 211 -17.86 -6.06 8.84
N PHE A 212 -18.35 -5.52 7.71
CA PHE A 212 -17.65 -5.58 6.44
C PHE A 212 -16.30 -4.84 6.50
N VAL A 213 -16.26 -3.59 6.96
CA VAL A 213 -15.04 -2.78 7.04
C VAL A 213 -13.97 -3.48 7.88
N ILE A 214 -14.31 -3.94 9.10
CA ILE A 214 -13.36 -4.59 10.01
C ILE A 214 -12.78 -5.86 9.38
N ARG A 215 -13.64 -6.67 8.75
CA ARG A 215 -13.22 -7.90 8.08
C ARG A 215 -12.32 -7.62 6.88
N GLU A 216 -12.75 -6.78 5.94
CA GLU A 216 -12.02 -6.54 4.70
C GLU A 216 -10.68 -5.85 4.94
N VAL A 217 -10.58 -4.92 5.90
CA VAL A 217 -9.29 -4.30 6.27
C VAL A 217 -8.34 -5.36 6.82
N SER A 218 -8.80 -6.22 7.73
CA SER A 218 -7.98 -7.31 8.28
C SER A 218 -7.55 -8.31 7.21
N GLU A 219 -8.44 -8.65 6.27
CA GLU A 219 -8.10 -9.51 5.14
C GLU A 219 -7.11 -8.85 4.18
N MET A 220 -7.19 -7.53 3.96
CA MET A 220 -6.25 -6.80 3.11
C MET A 220 -4.86 -6.81 3.72
N ILE A 221 -4.73 -6.55 5.02
CA ILE A 221 -3.45 -6.67 5.76
C ILE A 221 -2.84 -8.07 5.58
N PHE A 222 -3.66 -9.11 5.72
CA PHE A 222 -3.20 -10.48 5.50
C PHE A 222 -2.70 -10.72 4.06
N LYS A 223 -3.47 -10.29 3.05
CA LYS A 223 -3.12 -10.43 1.62
C LYS A 223 -1.83 -9.65 1.32
N GLU A 224 -1.67 -8.47 1.89
CA GLU A 224 -0.47 -7.65 1.73
C GLU A 224 0.76 -8.34 2.30
N GLU A 225 0.72 -8.74 3.58
CA GLU A 225 1.90 -9.30 4.26
C GLU A 225 2.28 -10.69 3.78
N ASN A 226 1.30 -11.52 3.40
CA ASN A 226 1.54 -12.92 3.07
C ASN A 226 1.61 -13.19 1.56
N ILE A 227 1.16 -12.27 0.71
CA ILE A 227 1.11 -12.46 -0.75
C ILE A 227 1.83 -11.34 -1.47
N LEU A 228 1.37 -10.08 -1.31
CA LEU A 228 1.87 -8.96 -2.10
C LEU A 228 3.32 -8.61 -1.77
N PHE A 229 3.65 -8.44 -0.49
CA PHE A 229 4.99 -8.03 -0.06
C PHE A 229 6.05 -9.09 -0.37
N PRO A 230 5.84 -10.39 -0.11
CA PRO A 230 6.78 -11.43 -0.54
C PRO A 230 6.97 -11.46 -2.05
N MET A 231 5.87 -11.32 -2.81
CA MET A 231 5.93 -11.26 -4.27
C MET A 231 6.77 -10.08 -4.74
N ALA A 232 6.53 -8.88 -4.20
CA ALA A 232 7.28 -7.69 -4.54
C ALA A 232 8.77 -7.81 -4.18
N LEU A 233 9.10 -8.32 -2.99
CA LEU A 233 10.49 -8.54 -2.58
C LEU A 233 11.23 -9.50 -3.50
N SER A 234 10.55 -10.52 -4.02
CA SER A 234 11.14 -11.47 -4.98
C SER A 234 11.26 -10.93 -6.42
N THR A 235 10.60 -9.82 -6.73
CA THR A 235 10.46 -9.31 -8.10
C THR A 235 11.24 -8.01 -8.33
N LEU A 236 11.13 -7.06 -7.40
CA LEU A 236 11.69 -5.72 -7.55
C LEU A 236 13.18 -5.68 -7.24
N THR A 237 13.89 -4.84 -7.99
CA THR A 237 15.30 -4.55 -7.77
C THR A 237 15.47 -3.52 -6.65
N GLU A 238 16.67 -3.48 -6.06
CA GLU A 238 17.02 -2.48 -5.04
C GLU A 238 16.86 -1.03 -5.57
N ASP A 239 17.15 -0.80 -6.85
CA ASP A 239 16.96 0.51 -7.51
C ASP A 239 15.51 0.98 -7.48
N GLU A 240 14.59 0.05 -7.69
CA GLU A 240 13.16 0.34 -7.68
C GLU A 240 12.68 0.59 -6.26
N TRP A 241 13.17 -0.18 -5.28
CA TRP A 241 12.88 0.07 -3.87
C TRP A 241 13.36 1.45 -3.40
N ILE A 242 14.53 1.92 -3.87
CA ILE A 242 15.02 3.26 -3.53
C ILE A 242 14.08 4.31 -4.09
N LYS A 243 13.63 4.16 -5.34
CA LYS A 243 12.66 5.08 -5.94
C LYS A 243 11.35 5.09 -5.18
N ILE A 244 10.83 3.92 -4.80
CA ILE A 244 9.63 3.79 -3.97
C ILE A 244 9.82 4.50 -2.63
N ALA A 245 10.96 4.32 -1.97
CA ALA A 245 11.26 4.97 -0.69
C ALA A 245 11.27 6.50 -0.82
N HIS A 246 11.98 7.04 -1.82
CA HIS A 246 12.07 8.49 -2.04
C HIS A 246 10.74 9.11 -2.45
N GLU A 247 9.91 8.40 -3.22
CA GLU A 247 8.63 8.92 -3.71
C GLU A 247 7.47 8.68 -2.72
N SER A 248 7.69 7.94 -1.62
CA SER A 248 6.66 7.69 -0.60
C SER A 248 6.27 8.97 0.16
N ASP A 249 7.21 9.89 0.39
CA ASP A 249 6.94 11.18 1.05
C ASP A 249 5.96 12.06 0.26
N GLU A 250 5.88 11.86 -1.06
CA GLU A 250 5.01 12.64 -1.95
C GLU A 250 3.52 12.28 -1.77
N ILE A 251 3.24 11.09 -1.26
CA ILE A 251 1.88 10.63 -0.92
C ILE A 251 1.65 10.75 0.60
N GLY A 252 2.67 10.47 1.41
CA GLY A 252 2.61 10.48 2.87
C GLY A 252 2.37 9.11 3.50
N PHE A 253 2.21 9.08 4.82
CA PHE A 253 2.15 7.85 5.62
C PHE A 253 0.86 7.75 6.42
N CYS A 254 0.40 6.52 6.64
CA CYS A 254 -0.85 6.19 7.33
C CYS A 254 -0.56 5.91 8.81
N LEU A 255 -1.15 6.69 9.72
CA LEU A 255 -1.10 6.53 11.20
C LEU A 255 0.29 6.61 11.87
N THR A 256 1.37 6.36 11.14
CA THR A 256 2.75 6.39 11.62
C THR A 256 3.69 6.96 10.56
N SER A 257 4.94 7.19 10.90
CA SER A 257 6.00 7.65 9.98
C SER A 257 7.08 6.57 9.84
N PRO A 258 7.92 6.62 8.79
CA PRO A 258 9.05 5.70 8.66
C PRO A 258 9.94 5.72 9.90
N ALA A 259 10.38 4.54 10.34
CA ALA A 259 11.29 4.41 11.47
C ALA A 259 12.72 4.88 11.18
N GLY A 260 13.00 5.34 9.95
CA GLY A 260 14.31 5.82 9.52
C GLY A 260 14.34 6.10 8.01
N GLU A 261 15.50 6.55 7.54
CA GLU A 261 15.80 6.69 6.11
C GLU A 261 16.57 5.45 5.65
N TRP A 262 16.11 4.78 4.60
CA TRP A 262 16.78 3.59 4.09
C TRP A 262 17.90 3.97 3.10
N LYS A 263 19.12 3.56 3.44
CA LYS A 263 20.34 3.80 2.66
C LYS A 263 20.99 2.46 2.33
N PRO A 264 20.67 1.85 1.18
CA PRO A 264 21.36 0.63 0.77
C PRO A 264 22.85 0.93 0.50
N GLU A 265 23.73 0.00 0.84
CA GLU A 265 25.17 0.13 0.59
C GLU A 265 25.45 0.03 -0.91
N ARG A 266 25.83 1.16 -1.54
CA ARG A 266 26.15 1.18 -2.99
C ARG A 266 27.51 1.74 -3.34
N LYS A 267 28.14 1.07 -4.32
CA LYS A 267 29.07 1.68 -5.28
C LYS A 267 28.23 2.33 -6.38
N ALA A 268 28.34 3.65 -6.52
CA ALA A 268 27.58 4.42 -7.50
C ALA A 268 27.81 3.92 -8.94
N ILE A 269 26.74 3.56 -9.65
CA ILE A 269 26.76 3.38 -11.10
C ILE A 269 26.32 4.72 -11.70
N GLN A 270 27.25 5.41 -12.35
CA GLN A 270 26.95 6.62 -13.13
C GLN A 270 26.28 6.17 -14.43
N GLY A 271 24.96 6.38 -14.53
CA GLY A 271 24.24 6.23 -15.79
C GLY A 271 24.35 7.52 -16.60
N GLU A 272 24.84 7.41 -17.84
CA GLU A 272 24.84 8.49 -18.83
C GLU A 272 23.40 8.76 -19.31
N ALA A 273 22.64 9.55 -18.55
CA ALA A 273 21.52 10.27 -19.13
C ALA A 273 22.09 11.42 -19.96
N ILE A 274 21.68 11.54 -21.23
CA ILE A 274 21.97 12.73 -22.05
C ILE A 274 21.24 13.91 -21.40
N SER A 275 21.91 14.57 -20.46
CA SER A 275 21.40 15.73 -19.73
C SER A 275 21.83 17.05 -20.38
N ASP A 276 22.79 16.99 -21.31
CA ASP A 276 23.35 18.13 -22.01
C ASP A 276 22.95 18.14 -23.49
N GLY A 277 22.11 19.10 -23.89
CA GLY A 277 21.66 19.29 -25.27
C GLY A 277 20.58 20.36 -25.42
N PHE A 278 20.42 20.84 -26.66
CA PHE A 278 19.33 21.76 -27.05
C PHE A 278 18.33 21.04 -27.94
N ILE A 279 17.04 21.17 -27.62
CA ILE A 279 15.92 20.73 -28.43
C ILE A 279 15.51 21.91 -29.32
N LYS A 280 15.68 21.75 -30.64
CA LYS A 280 15.21 22.71 -31.64
C LYS A 280 13.81 22.30 -32.11
N MET A 281 12.84 23.13 -31.79
CA MET A 281 11.47 23.07 -32.30
C MET A 281 11.30 24.11 -33.42
N GLU A 282 10.20 24.06 -34.16
CA GLU A 282 9.94 25.00 -35.25
C GLU A 282 9.95 26.46 -34.78
N THR A 283 9.40 26.71 -33.59
CA THR A 283 9.18 28.05 -33.03
C THR A 283 10.24 28.48 -32.02
N GLY A 284 11.25 27.65 -31.73
CA GLY A 284 12.25 27.99 -30.72
C GLY A 284 13.26 26.89 -30.41
N ILE A 285 14.21 27.22 -29.55
CA ILE A 285 15.27 26.31 -29.11
C ILE A 285 15.34 26.40 -27.59
N LEU A 286 15.19 25.27 -26.90
CA LEU A 286 15.29 25.17 -25.44
C LEU A 286 16.28 24.08 -25.07
N SER A 287 17.06 24.29 -24.00
CA SER A 287 17.72 23.16 -23.33
C SER A 287 16.68 22.26 -22.67
N LEU A 288 17.03 20.98 -22.44
CA LEU A 288 16.13 20.05 -21.74
C LEU A 288 15.71 20.60 -20.37
N LYS A 289 16.66 21.19 -19.63
CA LYS A 289 16.41 21.84 -18.34
C LYS A 289 15.43 23.02 -18.44
N GLN A 290 15.51 23.83 -19.49
CA GLN A 290 14.57 24.95 -19.68
C GLN A 290 13.17 24.44 -20.02
N LEU A 291 13.05 23.40 -20.84
CA LEU A 291 11.76 22.79 -21.18
C LEU A 291 11.08 22.22 -19.93
N GLU A 292 11.81 21.44 -19.13
CA GLU A 292 11.30 20.87 -17.88
C GLU A 292 10.87 21.97 -16.89
N LEU A 293 11.72 22.97 -16.67
CA LEU A 293 11.39 24.08 -15.78
C LEU A 293 10.17 24.88 -16.26
N MET A 294 10.04 25.11 -17.56
CA MET A 294 8.89 25.80 -18.14
C MET A 294 7.60 25.03 -17.86
N LEU A 295 7.57 23.73 -18.16
CA LEU A 295 6.40 22.87 -17.95
C LEU A 295 6.02 22.76 -16.47
N ASN A 296 7.00 22.68 -15.56
CA ASN A 296 6.77 22.62 -14.10
C ASN A 296 6.29 23.96 -13.50
N HIS A 297 6.46 25.09 -14.21
CA HIS A 297 6.02 26.41 -13.76
C HIS A 297 4.67 26.83 -14.34
N LEU A 298 4.10 26.06 -15.26
CA LEU A 298 2.74 26.33 -15.72
C LEU A 298 1.77 26.17 -14.54
N PRO A 299 0.70 27.00 -14.45
CA PRO A 299 -0.31 26.91 -13.41
C PRO A 299 -1.31 25.75 -13.68
N VAL A 300 -0.81 24.66 -14.24
CA VAL A 300 -1.56 23.49 -14.71
C VAL A 300 -0.66 22.25 -14.59
N ASP A 301 -1.27 21.11 -14.31
CA ASP A 301 -0.62 19.80 -14.40
C ASP A 301 -0.87 19.21 -15.79
N ILE A 302 0.18 18.65 -16.39
CA ILE A 302 0.16 18.07 -17.73
C ILE A 302 0.59 16.62 -17.64
N THR A 303 -0.17 15.68 -18.22
CA THR A 303 0.25 14.30 -18.45
C THR A 303 0.20 14.01 -19.95
N PHE A 304 1.25 13.42 -20.52
CA PHE A 304 1.24 12.95 -21.91
C PHE A 304 1.25 11.43 -21.96
N ILE A 305 0.28 10.90 -22.69
CA ILE A 305 0.09 9.48 -22.98
C ILE A 305 0.35 9.30 -24.47
N ASP A 306 1.18 8.34 -24.87
CA ASP A 306 1.46 8.13 -26.30
C ASP A 306 0.37 7.33 -27.02
N LYS A 307 0.59 7.08 -28.31
CA LYS A 307 -0.34 6.31 -29.16
C LYS A 307 -0.61 4.88 -28.69
N ASP A 308 0.31 4.31 -27.92
CA ASP A 308 0.24 2.95 -27.37
C ASP A 308 -0.42 2.95 -25.96
N ASP A 309 -1.04 4.07 -25.58
CA ASP A 309 -1.69 4.31 -24.30
C ASP A 309 -0.73 4.28 -23.10
N VAL A 310 0.56 4.50 -23.33
CA VAL A 310 1.60 4.49 -22.30
C VAL A 310 1.87 5.91 -21.79
N VAL A 311 1.88 6.09 -20.47
CA VAL A 311 2.24 7.37 -19.85
C VAL A 311 3.73 7.64 -20.09
N ARG A 312 4.05 8.73 -20.78
CA ARG A 312 5.43 9.12 -21.17
C ARG A 312 5.98 10.28 -20.39
N TYR A 313 5.11 11.17 -19.92
CA TYR A 313 5.53 12.37 -19.23
C TYR A 313 4.43 12.87 -18.30
N PHE A 314 4.82 13.47 -17.18
CA PHE A 314 3.95 14.36 -16.42
C PHE A 314 4.76 15.55 -15.87
N SER A 315 4.14 16.73 -15.77
CA SER A 315 4.75 17.89 -15.13
C SER A 315 4.65 17.81 -13.61
N HIS A 316 5.67 18.33 -12.92
CA HIS A 316 5.66 18.52 -11.47
C HIS A 316 5.22 19.96 -11.18
N GLY A 317 3.91 20.21 -11.22
CA GLY A 317 3.34 21.52 -10.87
C GLY A 317 3.54 21.89 -9.39
N LYS A 318 3.49 23.19 -9.08
CA LYS A 318 3.61 23.70 -7.69
C LYS A 318 2.41 23.33 -6.83
N GLU A 319 1.24 23.22 -7.44
CA GLU A 319 0.00 22.86 -6.77
C GLU A 319 -0.41 21.48 -7.27
N ARG A 320 0.08 20.42 -6.63
CA ARG A 320 -0.22 19.05 -7.02
C ARG A 320 -1.68 18.72 -6.70
N ILE A 321 -2.53 18.67 -7.72
CA ILE A 321 -3.96 18.36 -7.56
C ILE A 321 -4.16 16.85 -7.42
N PHE A 322 -3.47 16.08 -8.27
CA PHE A 322 -3.40 14.62 -8.18
C PHE A 322 -1.94 14.21 -8.05
N ALA A 323 -1.60 13.46 -7.00
CA ALA A 323 -0.25 12.96 -6.82
C ALA A 323 0.10 11.99 -7.96
N ARG A 324 1.20 12.27 -8.67
CA ARG A 324 1.80 11.38 -9.66
C ARG A 324 3.24 11.10 -9.24
N THR A 325 3.64 9.85 -9.36
CA THR A 325 4.95 9.32 -8.98
C THR A 325 5.70 8.97 -10.26
N LYS A 326 7.04 9.00 -10.27
CA LYS A 326 7.79 8.64 -11.50
C LYS A 326 7.60 7.18 -11.86
N ALA A 327 7.16 6.36 -10.91
CA ALA A 327 6.73 4.98 -11.14
C ALA A 327 5.64 4.85 -12.22
N VAL A 328 4.81 5.88 -12.45
CA VAL A 328 3.76 5.89 -13.48
C VAL A 328 4.32 5.91 -14.90
N ILE A 329 5.54 6.41 -15.10
CA ILE A 329 6.15 6.48 -16.43
C ILE A 329 6.40 5.05 -16.95
N GLY A 330 5.84 4.77 -18.13
CA GLY A 330 5.86 3.45 -18.77
C GLY A 330 4.67 2.55 -18.44
N ARG A 331 3.74 2.99 -17.58
CA ARG A 331 2.48 2.28 -17.29
C ARG A 331 1.44 2.63 -18.35
N THR A 332 0.55 1.68 -18.68
CA THR A 332 -0.60 1.99 -19.53
C THR A 332 -1.61 2.83 -18.74
N VAL A 333 -2.31 3.76 -19.40
CA VAL A 333 -3.25 4.66 -18.72
C VAL A 333 -4.39 3.91 -18.05
N GLN A 334 -4.81 2.76 -18.62
CA GLN A 334 -5.84 1.89 -18.05
C GLN A 334 -5.45 1.39 -16.67
N ASN A 335 -4.17 1.04 -16.47
CA ASN A 335 -3.69 0.61 -15.16
C ASN A 335 -3.47 1.77 -14.20
N CYS A 336 -3.47 3.03 -14.67
CA CYS A 336 -3.33 4.21 -13.80
C CYS A 336 -4.66 4.65 -13.15
N HIS A 337 -5.77 3.99 -13.50
CA HIS A 337 -7.11 4.37 -13.06
C HIS A 337 -7.80 3.21 -12.31
N PRO A 338 -8.64 3.51 -11.33
CA PRO A 338 -9.47 2.51 -10.66
C PRO A 338 -10.36 1.73 -11.63
N PRO A 339 -10.59 0.41 -11.43
CA PRO A 339 -11.36 -0.45 -12.35
C PRO A 339 -12.72 0.10 -12.77
N ARG A 340 -13.40 0.81 -11.85
CA ARG A 340 -14.71 1.46 -12.10
C ARG A 340 -14.67 2.57 -13.16
N SER A 341 -13.51 3.18 -13.39
CA SER A 341 -13.32 4.34 -14.28
C SER A 341 -12.54 4.00 -15.55
N VAL A 342 -11.91 2.82 -15.62
CA VAL A 342 -11.10 2.40 -16.76
C VAL A 342 -11.91 2.41 -18.06
N HIS A 343 -13.16 1.96 -18.03
CA HIS A 343 -13.99 1.88 -19.23
C HIS A 343 -14.23 3.26 -19.88
N THR A 344 -14.44 4.30 -19.06
CA THR A 344 -14.60 5.68 -19.55
C THR A 344 -13.32 6.19 -20.22
N VAL A 345 -12.15 5.87 -19.64
CA VAL A 345 -10.84 6.22 -20.22
C VAL A 345 -10.62 5.47 -21.53
N GLU A 346 -10.93 4.17 -21.59
CA GLU A 346 -10.81 3.36 -22.80
C GLU A 346 -11.72 3.87 -23.93
N GLU A 347 -12.97 4.21 -23.62
CA GLU A 347 -13.92 4.77 -24.58
C GLU A 347 -13.40 6.10 -25.14
N LEU A 348 -12.91 6.98 -24.26
CA LEU A 348 -12.35 8.27 -24.65
C LEU A 348 -11.13 8.11 -25.57
N LEU A 349 -10.18 7.24 -25.21
CA LEU A 349 -9.01 6.96 -26.06
C LEU A 349 -9.42 6.35 -27.40
N ALA A 350 -10.41 5.47 -27.41
CA ALA A 350 -10.93 4.88 -28.64
C ALA A 350 -11.59 5.94 -29.55
N ASP A 351 -12.31 6.90 -28.97
CA ASP A 351 -12.88 8.05 -29.68
C ASP A 351 -11.80 8.95 -30.29
N PHE A 352 -10.74 9.26 -29.54
CA PHE A 352 -9.61 10.04 -30.03
C PHE A 352 -8.85 9.33 -31.16
N LYS A 353 -8.52 8.04 -30.97
CA LYS A 353 -7.86 7.21 -31.99
C LYS A 353 -8.67 7.11 -33.27
N ALA A 354 -10.00 7.04 -33.16
CA ALA A 354 -10.90 6.97 -34.31
C ALA A 354 -11.26 8.32 -34.94
N GLY A 355 -10.81 9.44 -34.36
CA GLY A 355 -11.16 10.78 -34.86
C GLY A 355 -12.62 11.17 -34.63
N ARG A 356 -13.30 10.55 -33.65
CA ARG A 356 -14.68 10.91 -33.26
C ARG A 356 -14.72 12.13 -32.34
N LYS A 357 -13.65 12.36 -31.58
CA LYS A 357 -13.47 13.51 -30.69
C LYS A 357 -12.05 14.06 -30.83
N GLU A 358 -11.93 15.36 -30.56
CA GLU A 358 -10.64 16.06 -30.48
C GLU A 358 -10.30 16.49 -29.04
N ASP A 359 -11.33 16.74 -28.23
CA ASP A 359 -11.20 17.07 -26.82
C ASP A 359 -12.37 16.53 -25.99
N GLU A 360 -12.16 16.41 -24.68
CA GLU A 360 -13.19 16.09 -23.68
C GLU A 360 -12.87 16.77 -22.34
N ASP A 361 -13.90 17.34 -21.72
CA ASP A 361 -13.75 18.21 -20.55
C ASP A 361 -14.53 17.67 -19.35
N PHE A 362 -13.89 17.65 -18.19
CA PHE A 362 -14.48 17.28 -16.91
C PHE A 362 -14.25 18.39 -15.88
N TRP A 363 -15.18 18.56 -14.96
CA TRP A 363 -15.01 19.47 -13.84
C TRP A 363 -15.56 18.87 -12.56
N ILE A 364 -14.75 18.88 -11.51
CA ILE A 364 -15.11 18.28 -10.23
C ILE A 364 -14.76 19.22 -9.08
N LYS A 365 -15.59 19.21 -8.05
CA LYS A 365 -15.22 19.79 -6.76
C LYS A 365 -14.47 18.72 -5.99
N PHE A 366 -13.22 19.02 -5.63
CA PHE A 366 -12.36 18.11 -4.90
C PHE A 366 -11.74 18.87 -3.72
N ASN A 367 -12.11 18.47 -2.50
CA ASN A 367 -11.85 19.21 -1.27
C ASN A 367 -12.34 20.68 -1.37
N ASP A 368 -11.46 21.64 -1.15
CA ASP A 368 -11.68 23.09 -1.24
C ASP A 368 -11.41 23.66 -2.65
N LYS A 369 -11.10 22.80 -3.62
CA LYS A 369 -10.71 23.20 -4.98
C LYS A 369 -11.80 22.89 -6.00
N TYR A 370 -11.81 23.69 -7.06
CA TYR A 370 -12.63 23.42 -8.24
C TYR A 370 -11.70 23.05 -9.39
N ILE A 371 -11.66 21.76 -9.71
CA ILE A 371 -10.71 21.19 -10.66
C ILE A 371 -11.36 21.09 -12.02
N TYR A 372 -10.67 21.59 -13.03
CA TYR A 372 -11.00 21.45 -14.44
C TYR A 372 -9.96 20.54 -15.09
N ILE A 373 -10.43 19.44 -15.67
CA ILE A 373 -9.62 18.41 -16.32
C ILE A 373 -10.02 18.40 -17.78
N ARG A 374 -9.04 18.44 -18.68
CA ARG A 374 -9.27 18.40 -20.13
C ARG A 374 -8.37 17.35 -20.75
N TYR A 375 -8.91 16.60 -21.69
CA TYR A 375 -8.15 15.66 -22.50
C TYR A 375 -8.16 16.13 -23.94
N PHE A 376 -7.02 16.06 -24.61
CA PHE A 376 -6.87 16.44 -26.01
C PHE A 376 -6.26 15.29 -26.80
N ALA A 377 -6.85 14.98 -27.97
CA ALA A 377 -6.21 14.16 -28.97
C ALA A 377 -5.03 14.94 -29.59
N VAL A 378 -3.82 14.43 -29.41
CA VAL A 378 -2.62 15.02 -30.01
C VAL A 378 -2.39 14.35 -31.35
N ARG A 379 -2.34 15.15 -32.41
CA ARG A 379 -2.12 14.70 -33.78
C ARG A 379 -0.90 15.39 -34.40
N ASP A 380 -0.22 14.70 -35.30
CA ASP A 380 0.88 15.27 -36.07
C ASP A 380 0.38 16.13 -37.26
N GLU A 381 1.31 16.65 -38.08
CA GLU A 381 0.95 17.50 -39.23
C GLU A 381 0.17 16.76 -40.33
N GLN A 382 0.16 15.42 -40.30
CA GLN A 382 -0.61 14.58 -41.22
C GLN A 382 -1.99 14.20 -40.65
N GLY A 383 -2.29 14.60 -39.41
CA GLY A 383 -3.52 14.27 -38.70
C GLY A 383 -3.51 12.87 -38.04
N GLU A 384 -2.36 12.19 -38.01
CA GLU A 384 -2.22 10.90 -37.33
C GLU A 384 -2.24 11.13 -35.82
N TYR A 385 -3.00 10.29 -35.10
CA TYR A 385 -3.04 10.34 -33.63
C TYR A 385 -1.69 9.87 -33.06
N ILE A 386 -1.00 10.75 -32.33
CA ILE A 386 0.29 10.47 -31.69
C ILE A 386 0.21 10.31 -30.17
N GLY A 387 -0.93 10.64 -29.57
CA GLY A 387 -1.15 10.48 -28.13
C GLY A 387 -2.29 11.32 -27.59
N THR A 388 -2.47 11.29 -26.28
CA THR A 388 -3.43 12.09 -25.53
C THR A 388 -2.70 12.99 -24.54
N LEU A 389 -3.11 14.25 -24.49
CA LEU A 389 -2.66 15.21 -23.49
C LEU A 389 -3.76 15.39 -22.44
N GLU A 390 -3.46 15.07 -21.19
CA GLU A 390 -4.27 15.44 -20.03
C GLU A 390 -3.78 16.78 -19.49
N PHE A 391 -4.72 17.68 -19.22
CA PHE A 391 -4.52 19.00 -18.64
C PHE A 391 -5.39 19.09 -17.39
N THR A 392 -4.82 19.49 -16.25
CA THR A 392 -5.57 19.68 -15.00
C THR A 392 -5.26 21.04 -14.38
N GLN A 393 -6.29 21.77 -13.95
CA GLN A 393 -6.14 23.09 -13.34
C GLN A 393 -7.14 23.33 -12.21
N ASN A 394 -6.69 23.93 -11.11
CA ASN A 394 -7.58 24.53 -10.11
C ASN A 394 -8.09 25.88 -10.64
N ILE A 395 -9.36 25.92 -11.04
CA ILE A 395 -9.98 27.11 -11.63
C ILE A 395 -10.67 28.00 -10.57
N SER A 396 -10.67 27.61 -9.29
CA SER A 396 -11.28 28.41 -8.21
C SER A 396 -10.72 29.85 -8.15
N PRO A 397 -9.38 30.07 -8.20
CA PRO A 397 -8.84 31.43 -8.23
C PRO A 397 -9.20 32.21 -9.50
N ILE A 398 -9.40 31.52 -10.63
CA ILE A 398 -9.77 32.14 -11.90
C ILE A 398 -11.22 32.62 -11.86
N GLN A 399 -12.12 31.80 -11.30
CA GLN A 399 -13.53 32.16 -11.15
C GLN A 399 -13.77 33.31 -10.16
N ALA A 400 -12.81 33.57 -9.26
CA ALA A 400 -12.86 34.69 -8.32
C ALA A 400 -12.38 36.03 -8.90
N ILE A 401 -11.89 36.06 -10.15
CA ILE A 401 -11.44 37.29 -10.79
C ILE A 401 -12.65 38.15 -11.16
N GLU A 402 -12.67 39.39 -10.69
CA GLU A 402 -13.66 40.40 -11.04
C GLU A 402 -12.99 41.65 -11.60
N GLY A 403 -13.70 42.38 -12.47
CA GLY A 403 -13.20 43.61 -13.08
C GLY A 403 -11.98 43.39 -13.98
N GLU A 404 -11.01 44.30 -13.93
CA GLU A 404 -9.80 44.24 -14.74
C GLU A 404 -8.57 44.67 -13.94
N LYS A 405 -7.47 43.94 -14.09
CA LYS A 405 -6.15 44.32 -13.56
C LYS A 405 -5.19 44.57 -14.72
N ARG A 406 -4.92 45.86 -15.01
CA ARG A 406 -4.06 46.29 -16.13
C ARG A 406 -2.66 46.74 -15.73
N ILE A 407 -2.39 46.84 -14.43
CA ILE A 407 -1.12 47.31 -13.85
C ILE A 407 -0.65 46.36 -12.75
N LEU A 408 0.66 46.36 -12.49
CA LEU A 408 1.28 45.57 -11.43
C LEU A 408 0.72 45.98 -10.05
N SER A 409 0.62 45.01 -9.15
CA SER A 409 0.44 45.31 -7.72
C SER A 409 1.79 45.74 -7.15
N GLU A 410 1.79 46.77 -6.31
CA GLU A 410 2.98 47.16 -5.53
C GLU A 410 3.39 46.09 -4.53
#